data_AF-A0A2C1MGH9-F1
#
_entry.id   AF-A0A2C1MGH9-F1
#
_cell.length_a   1.000
_cell.length_b   1.000
_cell.length_c   1.000
_cell.angle_alpha   90.00
_cell.angle_beta   90.00
_cell.angle_gamma   90.00
#
_symmetry.space_group_name_H-M   'P 1'
#
loop_
_entity.id
_entity.type
_entity.pdbx_description
1 polymer ?
#
loop_
_entity_poly.entity_id
_entity_poly.type
_entity_poly.pdbx_seq_one_letter_code
_entity_poly.pdbx_strand_id
1 'polypeptide(L)'
;MNQEELDKKLKKQEILVKDEKVWSYTYEDHISSIVKQAEKKGAFDNLPGKGKPLNLDKDLSYNPEKQLYRTLANNHVLPRWIELSKEIDDLKEKLQENTNTAEAADLIRTINKKILEHNLLCPPSAQKMRVKTDF
;
A
#
# COMPACT_ATOMS: atom_id res chain seq x y z
N MET A 1 31.42 -37.51 -41.19
CA MET A 1 30.36 -37.38 -40.16
C MET A 1 29.49 -38.61 -40.29
N ASN A 2 29.42 -39.44 -39.26
CA ASN A 2 28.73 -40.74 -39.32
C ASN A 2 27.21 -40.52 -39.33
N GLN A 3 26.46 -41.40 -39.99
CA GLN A 3 25.00 -41.30 -40.10
C GLN A 3 24.33 -41.20 -38.71
N GLU A 4 24.85 -41.95 -37.73
CA GLU A 4 24.39 -41.92 -36.34
C GLU A 4 24.62 -40.57 -35.64
N GLU A 5 25.67 -39.84 -35.99
CA GLU A 5 25.93 -38.51 -35.42
C GLU A 5 24.97 -37.46 -35.98
N LEU A 6 24.60 -37.61 -37.25
CA LEU A 6 23.61 -36.76 -37.91
C LEU A 6 22.23 -36.97 -37.28
N ASP A 7 21.84 -38.22 -37.07
CA ASP A 7 20.55 -38.58 -36.47
C ASP A 7 20.47 -38.12 -35.00
N LYS A 8 21.58 -38.21 -34.25
CA LYS A 8 21.66 -37.64 -32.89
C LYS A 8 21.53 -36.12 -32.89
N LYS A 9 22.13 -35.42 -33.85
CA LYS A 9 21.99 -33.96 -33.98
C LYS A 9 20.57 -33.55 -34.35
N LEU A 10 19.95 -34.24 -35.30
CA LEU A 10 18.57 -34.01 -35.72
C LEU A 10 17.59 -34.25 -34.58
N LYS A 11 17.76 -35.35 -33.84
CA LYS A 11 16.94 -35.68 -32.67
C LYS A 11 17.11 -34.65 -31.55
N LYS A 12 18.33 -34.15 -31.32
CA LYS A 12 18.61 -33.05 -30.38
C LYS A 12 17.95 -31.74 -30.82
N GLN A 13 17.98 -31.41 -32.11
CA GLN A 13 17.30 -30.24 -32.66
C GLN A 13 15.77 -30.38 -32.55
N GLU A 14 15.20 -31.54 -32.84
CA GLU A 14 13.76 -31.80 -32.65
C GLU A 14 13.33 -31.67 -31.19
N ILE A 15 14.14 -32.15 -30.24
CA ILE A 15 13.86 -31.99 -28.80
C ILE A 15 13.87 -30.51 -28.42
N LEU A 16 14.88 -29.75 -28.87
CA LEU A 16 14.97 -28.30 -28.62
C LEU A 16 13.80 -27.52 -29.24
N VAL A 17 13.41 -27.85 -30.46
CA VAL A 17 12.27 -27.22 -31.16
C VAL A 17 10.95 -27.60 -30.50
N LYS A 18 10.82 -28.83 -30.00
CA LYS A 18 9.65 -29.25 -29.21
C LYS A 18 9.59 -28.53 -27.88
N ASP A 19 10.71 -28.37 -27.17
CA ASP A 19 10.75 -27.59 -25.93
C ASP A 19 10.33 -26.13 -26.19
N GLU A 20 10.83 -25.46 -27.24
CA GLU A 20 10.38 -24.11 -27.62
C GLU A 20 8.87 -24.04 -27.91
N LYS A 21 8.31 -25.07 -28.57
CA LYS A 21 6.88 -25.11 -28.92
C LYS A 21 5.98 -25.44 -27.71
N VAL A 22 6.49 -26.14 -26.70
CA VAL A 22 5.76 -26.47 -25.46
C VAL A 22 5.54 -25.23 -24.57
N TRP A 23 6.34 -24.17 -24.74
CA TRP A 23 6.11 -22.88 -24.07
C TRP A 23 4.94 -22.07 -24.66
N SER A 24 4.33 -22.49 -25.78
CA SER A 24 3.26 -21.72 -26.43
C SER A 24 1.90 -21.77 -25.71
N TYR A 25 1.83 -22.38 -24.52
CA TYR A 25 0.62 -22.42 -23.70
C TYR A 25 0.88 -22.06 -22.24
N THR A 26 1.82 -21.16 -21.99
CA THR A 26 1.93 -20.48 -20.68
C THR A 26 1.43 -19.06 -20.86
N TYR A 27 0.30 -18.73 -20.23
CA TYR A 27 -0.14 -17.34 -20.15
C TYR A 27 0.95 -16.55 -19.43
N GLU A 28 1.65 -15.70 -20.16
CA GLU A 28 2.60 -14.75 -19.59
C GLU A 28 1.89 -13.41 -19.43
N ASP A 29 1.67 -13.00 -18.19
CA ASP A 29 1.06 -11.71 -17.90
C ASP A 29 1.90 -10.56 -18.48
N HIS A 30 1.25 -9.49 -18.95
CA HIS A 30 1.92 -8.35 -19.58
C HIS A 30 3.01 -7.75 -18.68
N ILE A 31 2.79 -7.70 -17.37
CA ILE A 31 3.78 -7.20 -16.41
C ILE A 31 4.99 -8.13 -16.37
N SER A 32 4.76 -9.45 -16.35
CA SER A 32 5.83 -10.45 -16.33
C SER A 32 6.69 -10.38 -17.59
N SER A 33 6.06 -10.20 -18.76
CA SER A 33 6.79 -10.05 -20.02
C SER A 33 7.66 -8.78 -20.04
N ILE A 34 7.15 -7.64 -19.54
CA ILE A 34 7.91 -6.39 -19.43
C ILE A 34 9.14 -6.58 -18.54
N VAL A 35 8.96 -7.20 -17.37
CA VAL A 35 10.06 -7.45 -16.42
C VAL A 35 11.13 -8.33 -17.06
N LYS A 36 10.76 -9.47 -17.67
CA LYS A 36 11.73 -10.35 -18.34
C LYS A 36 12.47 -9.68 -19.49
N GLN A 37 11.79 -8.83 -20.27
CA GLN A 37 12.45 -8.06 -21.33
C GLN A 37 13.46 -7.06 -20.75
N ALA A 38 13.13 -6.40 -19.63
CA ALA A 38 14.04 -5.50 -18.94
C ALA A 38 15.26 -6.25 -18.35
N GLU A 39 15.06 -7.44 -17.79
CA GLU A 39 16.14 -8.33 -17.33
C GLU A 39 17.08 -8.72 -18.47
N LYS A 40 16.54 -9.17 -19.62
CA LYS A 40 17.35 -9.51 -20.80
C LYS A 40 18.16 -8.33 -21.34
N LYS A 41 17.68 -7.10 -21.15
CA LYS A 41 18.37 -5.87 -21.53
C LYS A 41 19.39 -5.39 -20.49
N GLY A 42 19.57 -6.12 -19.38
CA GLY A 42 20.48 -5.75 -18.31
C GLY A 42 20.03 -4.54 -17.49
N ALA A 43 18.72 -4.20 -17.51
CA ALA A 43 18.21 -3.02 -16.80
C ALA A 43 18.43 -3.08 -15.28
N PHE A 44 18.61 -4.29 -14.73
CA PHE A 44 18.88 -4.53 -13.31
C PHE A 44 20.38 -4.68 -12.99
N ASP A 45 21.27 -4.57 -13.98
CA ASP A 45 22.68 -4.90 -13.79
C ASP A 45 23.46 -3.86 -12.99
N ASN A 46 23.13 -2.59 -13.16
CA ASN A 46 23.82 -1.44 -12.56
C ASN A 46 22.90 -0.59 -11.68
N LEU A 47 21.97 -1.22 -10.96
CA LEU A 47 21.08 -0.49 -10.06
C LEU A 47 21.85 0.12 -8.87
N PRO A 48 21.48 1.35 -8.47
CA PRO A 48 22.06 1.97 -7.28
C PRO A 48 21.77 1.09 -6.05
N GLY A 49 22.82 0.61 -5.40
CA GLY A 49 22.69 -0.25 -4.22
C GLY A 49 22.68 -1.76 -4.49
N LYS A 50 22.87 -2.22 -5.74
CA LYS A 50 23.02 -3.66 -6.04
C LYS A 50 24.15 -4.27 -5.21
N GLY A 51 23.85 -5.37 -4.51
CA GLY A 51 24.79 -6.10 -3.65
C GLY A 51 25.07 -5.45 -2.29
N LYS A 52 24.52 -4.25 -2.00
CA LYS A 52 24.63 -3.63 -0.67
C LYS A 52 23.55 -4.18 0.26
N PRO A 53 23.81 -4.29 1.58
CA PRO A 53 22.77 -4.61 2.55
C PRO A 53 21.62 -3.60 2.48
N LEU A 54 20.38 -4.10 2.52
CA LEU A 54 19.21 -3.24 2.59
C LEU A 54 19.19 -2.53 3.95
N ASN A 55 18.95 -1.22 3.95
CA ASN A 55 18.66 -0.47 5.17
C ASN A 55 17.21 -0.72 5.58
N LEU A 56 16.99 -1.84 6.26
CA LEU A 56 15.69 -2.18 6.81
C LEU A 56 15.52 -1.47 8.15
N ASP A 57 14.55 -0.58 8.22
CA ASP A 57 14.13 -0.01 9.49
C ASP A 57 13.41 -1.12 10.29
N LYS A 58 14.09 -1.61 11.33
CA LYS A 58 13.63 -2.73 12.16
C LYS A 58 12.26 -2.45 12.80
N ASP A 59 11.95 -1.18 13.06
CA ASP A 59 10.68 -0.77 13.67
C ASP A 59 9.50 -0.78 12.67
N LEU A 60 9.81 -0.72 11.36
CA LEU A 60 8.81 -0.79 10.30
C LEU A 60 8.62 -2.20 9.75
N SER A 61 9.64 -3.07 9.83
CA SER A 61 9.62 -4.38 9.17
C SER A 61 8.54 -5.35 9.67
N TYR A 62 7.87 -5.03 10.80
CA TYR A 62 6.83 -5.87 11.41
C TYR A 62 5.55 -5.11 11.79
N ASN A 63 5.37 -3.87 11.31
CA ASN A 63 4.20 -3.06 11.66
C ASN A 63 3.56 -2.45 10.40
N PRO A 64 2.48 -3.07 9.86
CA PRO A 64 1.83 -2.60 8.64
C PRO A 64 1.20 -1.21 8.79
N GLU A 65 0.71 -0.84 9.99
CA GLU A 65 0.19 0.51 10.24
C GLU A 65 1.28 1.57 10.15
N LYS A 66 2.46 1.34 10.77
CA LYS A 66 3.60 2.27 10.65
C LYS A 66 4.05 2.42 9.19
N GLN A 67 4.05 1.33 8.42
CA GLN A 67 4.38 1.38 7.00
C GLN A 67 3.36 2.21 6.21
N LEU A 68 2.07 2.03 6.48
CA LEU A 68 1.00 2.82 5.88
C LEU A 68 1.17 4.31 6.20
N TYR A 69 1.33 4.68 7.48
CA TYR A 69 1.50 6.07 7.88
C TYR A 69 2.76 6.72 7.29
N ARG A 70 3.88 5.99 7.20
CA ARG A 70 5.09 6.46 6.52
C ARG A 70 4.83 6.71 5.03
N THR A 71 4.12 5.79 4.37
CA THR A 71 3.78 5.93 2.95
C THR A 71 2.90 7.15 2.71
N LEU A 72 1.89 7.36 3.56
CA LEU A 72 1.03 8.55 3.49
C LEU A 72 1.84 9.84 3.69
N ALA A 73 2.69 9.88 4.73
CA ALA A 73 3.55 11.04 5.02
C ALA A 73 4.50 11.38 3.86
N ASN A 74 5.14 10.36 3.26
CA ASN A 74 6.04 10.54 2.12
C ASN A 74 5.33 11.09 0.87
N ASN A 75 4.02 10.87 0.76
CA ASN A 75 3.18 11.37 -0.34
C ASN A 75 2.40 12.64 0.03
N HIS A 76 2.69 13.26 1.18
CA HIS A 76 1.97 14.43 1.69
C HIS A 76 0.45 14.21 1.86
N VAL A 77 0.04 12.97 2.13
CA VAL A 77 -1.35 12.59 2.39
C VAL A 77 -1.56 12.47 3.89
N LEU A 78 -2.61 13.10 4.40
CA LEU A 78 -2.99 12.99 5.80
C LEU A 78 -3.80 11.71 6.05
N PRO A 79 -3.54 11.00 7.16
CA PRO A 79 -4.42 9.92 7.58
C PRO A 79 -5.84 10.43 7.89
N ARG A 80 -6.85 9.62 7.58
CA ARG A 80 -8.27 10.00 7.77
C ARG A 80 -8.60 10.44 9.21
N TRP A 81 -8.01 9.82 10.22
CA TRP A 81 -8.25 10.19 11.61
C TRP A 81 -7.69 11.58 11.96
N ILE A 82 -6.63 12.05 11.30
CA ILE A 82 -6.13 13.42 11.46
C ILE A 82 -7.12 14.44 10.86
N GLU A 83 -7.66 14.13 9.68
CA GLU A 83 -8.69 14.96 9.05
C GLU A 83 -9.94 15.06 9.94
N LEU A 84 -10.40 13.92 10.46
CA LEU A 84 -11.53 13.86 11.40
C LEU A 84 -11.24 14.65 12.68
N SER A 85 -10.01 14.63 13.19
CA SER A 85 -9.63 15.44 14.35
C SER A 85 -9.85 16.92 14.08
N LYS A 86 -9.41 17.42 12.91
CA LYS A 86 -9.62 18.81 12.52
C LYS A 86 -11.11 19.14 12.37
N GLU A 87 -11.87 18.28 11.69
CA GLU A 87 -13.32 18.46 11.56
C GLU A 87 -14.03 18.52 12.92
N ILE A 88 -13.60 17.70 13.89
CA ILE A 88 -14.14 17.70 15.26
C ILE A 88 -13.81 19.02 15.96
N ASP A 89 -12.59 19.51 15.80
CA ASP A 89 -12.14 20.74 16.46
C ASP A 89 -12.89 21.97 15.87
N ASP A 90 -13.08 22.03 14.55
CA ASP A 90 -13.91 23.06 13.89
C ASP A 90 -15.38 23.03 14.36
N LEU A 91 -15.95 21.83 14.58
CA LEU A 91 -17.31 21.71 15.10
C LEU A 91 -17.43 22.12 16.57
N LYS A 92 -16.38 21.89 17.37
CA LYS A 92 -16.35 22.33 18.77
C LYS A 92 -16.28 23.85 18.87
N GLU A 93 -15.55 24.51 17.99
CA GLU A 93 -15.53 25.97 17.91
C GLU A 93 -16.92 26.52 17.61
N LYS A 94 -17.61 25.96 16.60
CA LYS A 94 -19.01 26.31 16.29
C LYS A 94 -19.97 26.06 17.46
N LEU A 95 -19.71 25.05 18.27
CA LEU A 95 -20.52 24.77 19.47
C LEU A 95 -20.34 25.85 20.54
N GLN A 96 -19.13 26.40 20.70
CA GLN A 96 -18.85 27.47 21.67
C GLN A 96 -19.54 28.78 21.29
N GLU A 97 -19.70 29.05 19.99
CA GLU A 97 -20.37 30.25 19.49
C GLU A 97 -21.90 30.14 19.50
N ASN A 98 -22.46 28.93 19.64
CA ASN A 98 -23.89 28.70 19.57
C ASN A 98 -24.59 29.07 20.88
N THR A 99 -25.61 29.93 20.79
CA THR A 99 -26.41 30.41 21.94
C THR A 99 -27.75 29.68 22.10
N ASN A 100 -28.12 28.82 21.15
CA ASN A 100 -29.38 28.07 21.12
C ASN A 100 -29.20 26.64 21.66
N THR A 101 -29.97 26.27 22.68
CA THR A 101 -29.88 24.98 23.36
C THR A 101 -30.26 23.78 22.48
N ALA A 102 -31.24 23.93 21.59
CA ALA A 102 -31.68 22.83 20.72
C ALA A 102 -30.64 22.51 19.63
N GLU A 103 -30.10 23.54 18.98
CA GLU A 103 -29.07 23.40 17.95
C GLU A 103 -27.75 22.88 18.53
N ALA A 104 -27.40 23.33 19.75
CA ALA A 104 -26.23 22.84 20.46
C ALA A 104 -26.33 21.32 20.72
N ALA A 105 -27.50 20.80 21.10
CA ALA A 105 -27.70 19.37 21.34
C ALA A 105 -27.49 18.53 20.06
N ASP A 106 -28.02 18.99 18.92
CA ASP A 106 -27.81 18.34 17.62
C ASP A 106 -26.34 18.37 17.16
N LEU A 107 -25.65 19.47 17.43
CA LEU A 107 -24.23 19.62 17.13
C LEU A 107 -23.37 18.69 17.99
N ILE A 108 -23.67 18.56 19.28
CA ILE A 108 -23.00 17.60 20.18
C ILE A 108 -23.19 16.17 19.69
N ARG A 109 -24.40 15.80 19.22
CA ARG A 109 -24.64 14.47 18.63
C ARG A 109 -23.75 14.22 17.42
N THR A 110 -23.64 15.22 16.53
CA THR A 110 -22.76 15.17 15.34
C THR A 110 -21.29 15.02 15.73
N ILE A 111 -20.82 15.82 16.69
CA ILE A 111 -19.45 15.77 17.20
C ILE A 111 -19.14 14.38 17.79
N ASN A 112 -20.03 13.85 18.64
CA ASN A 112 -19.83 12.55 19.28
C ASN A 112 -19.83 11.39 18.27
N LYS A 113 -20.59 11.49 17.18
CA LYS A 113 -20.52 10.54 16.07
C LYS A 113 -19.14 10.56 15.40
N LYS A 114 -18.61 11.76 15.10
CA LYS A 114 -17.27 11.90 14.51
C LYS A 114 -16.16 11.45 15.45
N ILE A 115 -16.29 11.71 16.76
CA ILE A 115 -15.35 11.21 17.77
C ILE A 115 -15.32 9.67 17.79
N LEU A 116 -16.47 9.01 17.64
CA LEU A 116 -16.53 7.56 17.52
C LEU A 116 -15.76 7.08 16.27
N GLU A 117 -16.06 7.65 15.10
CA GLU A 117 -15.38 7.31 13.84
C GLU A 117 -13.86 7.54 13.94
N HIS A 118 -13.45 8.67 14.53
CA HIS A 118 -12.06 8.99 14.80
C HIS A 118 -11.38 7.94 15.68
N ASN A 119 -11.99 7.57 16.81
CA ASN A 119 -11.41 6.65 17.78
C ASN A 119 -11.31 5.20 17.27
N LEU A 120 -12.11 4.83 16.28
CA LEU A 120 -12.01 3.54 15.59
C LEU A 120 -10.81 3.46 14.65
N LEU A 121 -10.35 4.60 14.14
CA LEU A 121 -9.26 4.69 13.16
C LEU A 121 -7.91 5.05 13.79
N CYS A 122 -7.92 5.80 14.89
CA CYS A 122 -6.70 6.27 15.53
C CYS A 122 -6.13 5.24 16.53
N PRO A 123 -4.81 5.27 16.78
CA PRO A 123 -4.23 4.45 17.83
C PRO A 123 -4.79 4.83 19.21
N PRO A 124 -4.79 3.92 20.20
CA PRO A 124 -5.35 4.17 21.53
C PRO A 124 -4.83 5.45 22.21
N SER A 125 -3.56 5.80 21.97
CA SER A 125 -2.92 7.02 22.51
C SER A 125 -3.51 8.32 21.98
N ALA A 126 -4.16 8.31 20.81
CA ALA A 126 -4.71 9.48 20.15
C ALA A 126 -6.23 9.62 20.33
N GLN A 127 -6.90 8.73 21.05
CA GLN A 127 -8.36 8.74 21.18
C GLN A 127 -8.86 9.99 21.92
N LYS A 128 -9.99 10.54 21.45
CA LYS A 128 -10.66 11.71 22.04
C LYS A 128 -11.83 11.30 22.92
N MET A 129 -12.08 12.06 23.99
CA MET A 129 -13.26 11.90 24.83
C MET A 129 -14.50 12.53 24.22
N ARG A 130 -15.66 11.90 24.45
CA ARG A 130 -16.96 12.42 24.04
C ARG A 130 -17.27 13.73 24.76
N VAL A 131 -17.97 14.61 24.07
CA VAL A 131 -18.50 15.85 24.65
C VAL A 131 -19.73 15.49 25.48
N LYS A 132 -19.79 15.99 26.72
CA LYS A 132 -20.92 15.79 27.63
C LYS A 132 -22.15 16.51 27.10
N THR A 133 -23.32 15.94 27.35
CA THR A 133 -24.63 16.46 26.93
C THR A 133 -25.32 17.27 28.02
N ASP A 134 -24.62 17.58 29.11
CA ASP A 134 -25.20 18.24 30.27
C ASP A 134 -25.33 19.75 29.96
N PHE A 135 -26.55 20.19 29.67
CA PHE A 135 -26.95 21.60 29.54
C PHE A 135 -27.59 22.09 30.84
#